data_AF-A0A1G6WFN5-F1
#
_entry.id   AF-A0A1G6WFN5-F1
#
_cell.length_a   1.000
_cell.length_b   1.000
_cell.length_c   1.000
_cell.angle_alpha   90.00
_cell.angle_beta   90.00
_cell.angle_gamma   90.00
#
_symmetry.space_group_name_H-M   'P 1'
#
loop_
_entity.id
_entity.type
_entity.pdbx_description
1 polymer ?
#
loop_
_entity_poly.entity_id
_entity_poly.type
_entity_poly.pdbx_seq_one_letter_code
_entity_poly.pdbx_strand_id
1 'polypeptide(L)'
;MSRTNYIEALIEDGGDITIGALPPHECVATAASGSNCLAMLVRRDGESLNVLLKRLNKAIGLAWSNDTFVDEVNDGESDLL
;
A
#
# COMPACT_ATOMS: atom_id res chain seq x y z
N MET A 1 -14.76 6.15 -16.12
CA MET A 1 -13.38 5.64 -16.20
C MET A 1 -13.00 5.12 -14.83
N SER A 2 -12.56 3.87 -14.70
CA SER A 2 -12.00 3.38 -13.44
C SER A 2 -10.75 4.19 -13.13
N ARG A 3 -10.65 4.76 -11.92
CA ARG A 3 -9.40 5.37 -11.44
C ARG A 3 -8.34 4.26 -11.43
N THR A 4 -7.19 4.49 -12.03
CA THR A 4 -6.09 3.50 -12.09
C THR A 4 -4.85 3.95 -11.32
N ASN A 5 -4.75 5.24 -11.02
CA ASN A 5 -3.73 5.83 -10.16
C ASN A 5 -4.32 6.16 -8.79
N TYR A 6 -4.33 5.18 -7.89
CA TYR A 6 -4.85 5.27 -6.54
C TYR A 6 -3.90 5.95 -5.56
N ILE A 7 -2.58 5.94 -5.84
CA ILE A 7 -1.63 6.73 -5.05
C ILE A 7 -1.87 8.22 -5.26
N GLU A 8 -1.93 8.69 -6.51
CA GLU A 8 -2.23 10.09 -6.82
C GLU A 8 -3.57 10.50 -6.21
N ALA A 9 -4.57 9.63 -6.36
CA ALA A 9 -5.87 9.81 -5.75
C ALA A 9 -5.85 10.02 -4.24
N LEU A 10 -5.05 9.22 -3.55
CA LEU A 10 -4.93 9.26 -2.10
C LEU A 10 -4.32 10.59 -1.66
N ILE A 11 -3.28 11.03 -2.37
CA ILE A 11 -2.62 12.32 -2.09
C ILE A 11 -3.56 13.50 -2.37
N GLU A 12 -4.34 13.46 -3.45
CA GLU A 12 -5.36 14.48 -3.76
C GLU A 12 -6.44 14.58 -2.66
N ASP A 13 -6.81 13.45 -2.05
CA ASP A 13 -7.77 13.38 -0.94
C ASP A 13 -7.15 13.74 0.42
N GLY A 14 -5.87 14.12 0.46
CA GLY A 14 -5.15 14.51 1.68
C GLY A 14 -4.64 13.35 2.52
N GLY A 15 -4.59 12.14 1.97
CA GLY A 15 -3.90 11.00 2.57
C GLY A 15 -2.39 11.04 2.39
N ASP A 16 -1.71 10.00 2.86
CA ASP A 16 -0.27 9.88 2.81
C ASP A 16 0.19 8.49 2.35
N ILE A 17 1.42 8.48 1.83
CA ILE A 17 2.21 7.26 1.70
C ILE A 17 3.53 7.45 2.45
N THR A 18 3.95 6.43 3.20
CA THR A 18 5.24 6.44 3.88
C THR A 18 6.06 5.23 3.46
N ILE A 19 7.32 5.46 3.10
CA ILE A 19 8.28 4.40 2.74
C ILE A 19 9.47 4.51 3.68
N GLY A 20 9.76 3.43 4.39
CA GLY A 20 10.86 3.43 5.36
C GLY A 20 10.95 2.11 6.11
N ALA A 21 11.93 2.02 7.01
CA ALA A 21 12.08 0.86 7.89
C ALA A 21 10.97 0.86 8.96
N LEU A 22 10.42 -0.33 9.22
CA LEU A 22 9.51 -0.59 10.32
C LEU A 22 9.92 -1.93 10.94
N PRO A 23 10.73 -1.91 12.03
CA PRO A 23 11.30 -3.14 12.59
C PRO A 23 10.21 -4.19 12.90
N PRO A 24 10.44 -5.47 12.55
CA PRO A 24 11.70 -6.05 12.05
C PRO A 24 11.95 -5.90 10.53
N HIS A 25 11.05 -5.27 9.78
CA HIS A 25 11.17 -5.12 8.33
C HIS A 25 12.05 -3.93 7.93
N GLU A 26 13.03 -4.17 7.06
CA GLU A 26 13.97 -3.14 6.60
C GLU A 26 13.31 -2.08 5.70
N CYS A 27 12.23 -2.43 5.00
CA CYS A 27 11.52 -1.51 4.13
C CYS A 27 10.04 -1.90 4.01
N VAL A 28 9.17 -1.00 4.46
CA VAL A 28 7.72 -1.08 4.36
C VAL A 28 7.22 0.13 3.58
N ALA A 29 6.21 -0.08 2.74
CA ALA A 29 5.40 0.98 2.16
C ALA A 29 4.01 0.95 2.79
N THR A 30 3.58 2.08 3.33
CA THR A 30 2.25 2.25 3.93
C THR A 30 1.45 3.28 3.16
N ALA A 31 0.12 3.15 3.18
CA ALA A 31 -0.82 4.12 2.66
C ALA A 31 -1.95 4.35 3.67
N ALA A 32 -2.29 5.59 3.95
CA ALA A 32 -3.35 5.94 4.91
C ALA A 32 -4.16 7.16 4.45
N SER A 33 -5.42 7.21 4.88
CA SER A 33 -6.34 8.33 4.68
C SER A 33 -7.04 8.65 6.00
N GLY A 34 -6.73 9.81 6.58
CA GLY A 34 -7.26 10.20 7.89
C GLY A 34 -6.92 9.16 8.97
N SER A 35 -7.93 8.56 9.58
CA SER A 35 -7.76 7.51 10.60
C SER A 35 -7.67 6.08 10.02
N ASN A 36 -7.75 5.91 8.70
CA ASN A 36 -7.79 4.59 8.06
C ASN A 36 -6.43 4.24 7.44
N CYS A 37 -5.83 3.14 7.89
CA CYS A 37 -4.71 2.51 7.18
C CYS A 37 -5.26 1.67 6.03
N LEU A 38 -4.88 2.00 4.80
CA LEU A 38 -5.39 1.35 3.58
C LEU A 38 -4.54 0.14 3.17
N ALA A 39 -3.24 0.22 3.37
CA ALA A 39 -2.32 -0.87 3.08
C ALA A 39 -0.99 -0.72 3.84
N MET A 40 -0.39 -1.85 4.20
CA MET A 40 0.98 -1.98 4.71
C MET A 40 1.67 -3.12 3.97
N LEU A 41 2.67 -2.80 3.13
CA LEU A 41 3.38 -3.78 2.31
C LEU A 41 4.83 -3.87 2.74
N VAL A 42 5.32 -5.09 2.89
CA VAL A 42 6.74 -5.37 3.12
C VAL A 42 7.41 -5.47 1.74
N ARG A 43 8.53 -4.76 1.57
CA ARG A 43 9.33 -4.88 0.35
C ARG A 43 9.92 -6.29 0.27
N ARG A 44 9.66 -6.99 -0.84
CA ARG A 44 10.16 -8.35 -1.07
C ARG A 44 11.63 -8.34 -1.45
N ASP A 45 12.33 -9.45 -1.23
CA ASP A 45 13.72 -9.61 -1.64
C ASP A 45 13.90 -9.37 -3.14
N GLY A 46 14.84 -8.51 -3.51
CA GLY A 46 15.13 -8.14 -4.90
C GLY A 46 14.06 -7.25 -5.57
N GLU A 47 12.98 -6.91 -4.87
CA GLU A 47 11.92 -6.06 -5.43
C GLU A 47 12.41 -4.63 -5.64
N SER A 48 12.19 -4.07 -6.83
CA SER A 48 12.48 -2.64 -7.07
C SER A 48 11.45 -1.74 -6.40
N LEU A 49 11.84 -0.51 -6.03
CA LEU A 49 10.91 0.50 -5.49
C LEU A 49 9.69 0.72 -6.41
N ASN A 50 9.88 0.72 -7.72
CA ASN A 50 8.78 0.89 -8.68
C ASN A 50 7.79 -0.29 -8.67
N VAL A 51 8.24 -1.51 -8.39
CA VAL A 51 7.36 -2.68 -8.27
C VAL A 51 6.58 -2.60 -6.96
N LEU A 52 7.25 -2.22 -5.86
CA LEU A 52 6.59 -1.97 -4.57
C LEU A 52 5.50 -0.91 -4.68
N LEU A 53 5.78 0.22 -5.34
CA LEU A 53 4.79 1.29 -5.57
C LEU A 53 3.60 0.84 -6.43
N LYS A 54 3.82 -0.03 -7.41
CA LYS A 54 2.72 -0.62 -8.21
C LYS A 54 1.82 -1.52 -7.37
N ARG A 55 2.41 -2.35 -6.49
CA ARG A 55 1.65 -3.16 -5.53
C ARG A 55 0.89 -2.28 -4.55
N LEU A 56 1.52 -1.23 -4.02
CA LEU A 56 0.87 -0.28 -3.12
C LEU A 56 -0.34 0.39 -3.79
N ASN A 57 -0.18 0.86 -5.03
CA ASN A 57 -1.28 1.44 -5.81
C ASN A 57 -2.45 0.46 -5.97
N LYS A 58 -2.15 -0.82 -6.26
CA LYS A 58 -3.16 -1.86 -6.38
C LYS A 58 -3.85 -2.15 -5.04
N ALA A 59 -3.08 -2.20 -3.94
CA ALA A 59 -3.61 -2.42 -2.59
C ALA A 59 -4.58 -1.30 -2.15
N ILE A 60 -4.25 -0.03 -2.41
CA ILE A 60 -5.17 1.10 -2.18
C ILE A 60 -6.47 0.91 -2.97
N GLY A 61 -6.36 0.49 -4.24
CA GLY A 61 -7.51 0.21 -5.08
C GLY A 61 -8.41 -0.91 -4.54
N LEU A 62 -7.82 -1.97 -3.99
CA LEU A 62 -8.54 -3.06 -3.31
C LEU A 62 -9.24 -2.57 -2.04
N ALA A 63 -8.58 -1.76 -1.22
CA ALA A 63 -9.17 -1.19 -0.01
C ALA A 63 -10.40 -0.33 -0.35
N TRP A 64 -10.30 0.57 -1.33
CA TRP A 64 -11.43 1.44 -1.70
C TRP A 64 -12.54 0.76 -2.47
N SER A 65 -12.24 -0.24 -3.30
CA SER A 65 -13.24 -0.87 -4.16
C SER A 65 -13.92 -2.06 -3.50
N ASN A 66 -13.19 -2.80 -2.67
CA ASN A 66 -13.57 -4.12 -2.18
C ASN A 66 -13.48 -4.24 -0.65
N ASP A 67 -13.19 -3.15 0.07
CA ASP A 67 -12.98 -3.16 1.53
C ASP A 67 -11.90 -4.20 1.96
N THR A 68 -10.92 -4.42 1.09
CA THR A 68 -9.86 -5.42 1.27
C THR A 68 -8.55 -4.71 1.59
N PHE A 69 -8.16 -4.74 2.87
CA PHE A 69 -6.95 -4.10 3.39
C PHE A 69 -5.81 -5.12 3.45
N VAL A 70 -4.70 -4.83 2.77
CA VAL A 70 -3.52 -5.71 2.79
C VAL A 70 -2.54 -5.23 3.86
N ASP A 71 -2.18 -6.12 4.78
CA ASP A 71 -1.29 -5.85 5.90
C ASP A 71 -0.22 -6.94 6.05
N GLU A 72 0.82 -6.87 5.22
CA GLU A 72 1.94 -7.82 5.23
C GLU A 72 2.83 -7.66 6.47
N VAL A 73 2.73 -6.54 7.18
CA VAL A 73 3.50 -6.30 8.42
C VAL A 73 2.99 -7.18 9.55
N ASN A 74 1.69 -7.47 9.57
CA ASN A 74 1.06 -8.38 10.53
C ASN A 74 0.72 -9.75 9.91
N ASP A 75 1.55 -10.23 8.98
CA ASP A 75 1.41 -11.53 8.30
C ASP A 75 0.09 -11.70 7.51
N GLY A 76 -0.51 -10.60 7.05
CA GLY A 76 -1.73 -10.60 6.23
C GLY A 76 -1.52 -11.08 4.80
N GLU A 77 -2.58 -11.68 4.25
CA GLU A 77 -2.62 -12.23 2.88
C GLU A 77 -2.43 -11.15 1.82
N SER A 78 -1.55 -11.41 0.84
CA SER A 78 -1.21 -10.46 -0.23
C SER A 78 -1.18 -11.08 -1.64
N ASP A 79 -1.73 -12.28 -1.80
CA ASP A 79 -1.78 -13.01 -3.09
C ASP A 79 -2.52 -12.26 -4.19
N LEU A 80 -3.34 -11.28 -3.81
CA LEU A 80 -4.05 -10.41 -4.73
C LEU A 80 -3.19 -9.31 -5.33
N LEU A 81 -1.93 -9.11 -4.88
CA LEU A 81 -1.05 -8.01 -5.30
C LEU A 81 -0.09 -8.36 -6.43
#